data_AF-A0A3B9H9X6-F1
#
_entry.id   AF-A0A3B9H9X6-F1
#
_cell.length_a   1.000
_cell.length_b   1.000
_cell.length_c   1.000
_cell.angle_alpha   90.00
_cell.angle_beta   90.00
_cell.angle_gamma   90.00
#
_symmetry.space_group_name_H-M   'P 1'
#
loop_
_entity.id
_entity.type
_entity.pdbx_description
1 polymer ?
#
loop_
_entity_poly.entity_id
_entity_poly.type
_entity_poly.pdbx_seq_one_letter_code
_entity_poly.pdbx_strand_id
1 'polypeptide(L)'
;MNSEELKEFLDYKVDQYNQIKFIESDPIQIPHQFSEKEDIAIAGFITATLAWGQRKTIIKSANKFMTLMGNTPFDFVMSATDNQIKRLSLFKHRTFNGYDAKYLIQAIRGIYREYGSFDAAFLEGIQPGDTNLCNAIVHFRNSLFGVEKTRTHKHVSDPGRGSAAKRINMFLRWMCRKDNKGVDFG
;
A
#
# COMPACT_ATOMS: atom_id res chain seq x y z
N MET A 1 -7.25 -8.21 32.10
CA MET A 1 -7.83 -8.83 30.90
C MET A 1 -7.03 -10.08 30.60
N ASN A 2 -7.65 -11.26 30.68
CA ASN A 2 -7.00 -12.52 30.32
C ASN A 2 -6.98 -12.69 28.78
N SER A 3 -6.35 -13.76 28.26
CA SER A 3 -6.23 -13.96 26.81
C SER A 3 -7.57 -14.15 26.10
N GLU A 4 -8.55 -14.73 26.78
CA GLU A 4 -9.88 -15.00 26.24
C GLU A 4 -10.71 -13.71 26.18
N GLU A 5 -10.73 -12.95 27.27
CA GLU A 5 -11.35 -11.62 27.32
C GLU A 5 -10.74 -10.67 26.27
N LEU A 6 -9.42 -10.73 26.05
CA LEU A 6 -8.76 -9.95 25.00
C LEU A 6 -9.23 -10.37 23.60
N LYS A 7 -9.33 -11.68 23.35
CA LYS A 7 -9.80 -12.20 22.07
C LYS A 7 -11.24 -11.75 21.81
N GLU A 8 -12.15 -11.96 22.77
CA GLU A 8 -13.54 -11.54 22.65
C GLU A 8 -13.68 -10.05 22.39
N PHE A 9 -12.89 -9.23 23.10
CA PHE A 9 -12.87 -7.78 22.87
C PHE A 9 -12.39 -7.43 21.45
N LEU A 10 -11.35 -8.08 20.94
CA LEU A 10 -10.83 -7.84 19.59
C LEU A 10 -11.82 -8.31 18.51
N ASP A 11 -12.45 -9.48 18.69
CA ASP A 11 -13.46 -10.01 17.77
C ASP A 11 -14.66 -9.06 17.71
N TYR A 12 -15.15 -8.59 18.86
CA TYR A 12 -16.18 -7.56 18.92
C TYR A 12 -15.76 -6.29 18.16
N LYS A 13 -14.52 -5.82 18.33
CA LYS A 13 -14.01 -4.64 17.61
C LYS A 13 -13.94 -4.87 16.10
N VAL A 14 -13.57 -6.07 15.67
CA VAL A 14 -13.60 -6.45 14.25
C VAL A 14 -15.03 -6.39 13.73
N ASP A 15 -16.01 -6.98 14.41
CA ASP A 15 -17.41 -6.92 13.98
C ASP A 15 -17.98 -5.50 13.99
N GLN A 16 -17.54 -4.65 14.93
CA GLN A 16 -17.92 -3.25 14.98
C GLN A 16 -17.40 -2.46 13.79
N TYR A 17 -16.12 -2.61 13.42
CA TYR A 17 -15.45 -1.72 12.46
C TYR A 17 -15.30 -2.29 11.05
N ASN A 18 -15.33 -3.62 10.88
CA ASN A 18 -15.23 -4.28 9.59
C ASN A 18 -16.59 -4.29 8.88
N GLN A 19 -17.08 -3.10 8.55
CA GLN A 19 -18.38 -2.88 7.89
C GLN A 19 -18.23 -1.85 6.79
N ILE A 20 -18.95 -2.03 5.67
CA ILE A 20 -18.92 -1.17 4.48
C ILE A 20 -19.12 0.32 4.83
N LYS A 21 -19.97 0.64 5.82
CA LYS A 21 -20.22 2.01 6.27
C LYS A 21 -18.95 2.78 6.71
N PHE A 22 -17.90 2.06 7.13
CA PHE A 22 -16.64 2.70 7.52
C PHE A 22 -15.77 3.09 6.31
N ILE A 23 -15.98 2.47 5.14
CA ILE A 23 -15.21 2.71 3.91
C ILE A 23 -15.28 4.19 3.55
N GLU A 24 -16.46 4.82 3.55
CA GLU A 24 -16.66 6.24 3.16
C GLU A 24 -15.72 7.22 3.86
N SER A 25 -15.33 6.90 5.11
CA SER A 25 -14.44 7.73 5.90
C SER A 25 -13.01 7.18 5.98
N ASP A 26 -12.74 5.97 5.51
CA ASP A 26 -11.46 5.30 5.63
C ASP A 26 -10.64 5.44 4.34
N PRO A 27 -9.30 5.53 4.40
CA PRO A 27 -8.46 5.53 3.21
C PRO A 27 -8.67 4.34 2.26
N ILE A 28 -9.18 3.19 2.74
CA ILE A 28 -9.51 2.06 1.88
C ILE A 28 -10.54 2.42 0.79
N GLN A 29 -11.28 3.53 0.90
CA GLN A 29 -12.16 3.99 -0.17
C GLN A 29 -11.43 4.24 -1.50
N ILE A 30 -10.13 4.53 -1.48
CA ILE A 30 -9.37 4.86 -2.68
C ILE A 30 -9.24 3.64 -3.60
N PRO A 31 -8.74 2.47 -3.16
CA PRO A 31 -8.75 1.27 -3.99
C PRO A 31 -10.16 0.81 -4.39
N HIS A 32 -11.20 1.08 -3.59
CA HIS A 32 -12.61 0.78 -3.94
C HIS A 32 -13.13 1.59 -5.15
N GLN A 33 -12.40 2.59 -5.64
CA GLN A 33 -12.75 3.33 -6.86
C GLN A 33 -12.43 2.55 -8.14
N PHE A 34 -11.73 1.42 -8.03
CA PHE A 34 -11.21 0.65 -9.16
C PHE A 34 -11.77 -0.77 -9.17
N SER A 35 -11.77 -1.39 -10.35
CA SER A 35 -12.25 -2.77 -10.55
C SER A 35 -11.14 -3.72 -11.03
N GLU A 36 -10.16 -3.21 -11.77
CA GLU A 36 -9.00 -4.00 -12.19
C GLU A 36 -8.08 -4.31 -11.00
N LYS A 37 -7.60 -5.55 -10.92
CA LYS A 37 -6.80 -6.04 -9.78
C LYS A 37 -5.55 -5.19 -9.58
N GLU A 38 -4.86 -4.86 -10.67
CA GLU A 38 -3.62 -4.09 -10.67
C GLU A 38 -3.85 -2.65 -10.23
N ASP A 39 -4.97 -2.04 -10.65
CA ASP A 39 -5.36 -0.70 -10.24
C ASP A 39 -5.68 -0.66 -8.73
N ILE A 40 -6.46 -1.63 -8.23
CA ILE A 40 -6.76 -1.80 -6.81
C ILE A 40 -5.46 -1.92 -6.01
N ALA A 41 -4.53 -2.78 -6.45
CA ALA A 41 -3.29 -3.03 -5.75
C ALA A 41 -2.38 -1.79 -5.71
N ILE A 42 -2.20 -1.10 -6.85
CA ILE A 42 -1.39 0.12 -6.94
C ILE A 42 -2.02 1.25 -6.11
N ALA A 43 -3.33 1.46 -6.24
CA ALA A 43 -4.05 2.48 -5.48
C ALA A 43 -3.99 2.19 -3.98
N GLY A 44 -4.17 0.93 -3.57
CA GLY A 44 -4.04 0.47 -2.20
C GLY A 44 -2.64 0.71 -1.64
N PHE A 45 -1.60 0.34 -2.40
CA PHE A 45 -0.20 0.49 -1.95
C PHE A 45 0.22 1.96 -1.80
N ILE A 46 -0.14 2.81 -2.78
CA ILE A 46 0.13 4.26 -2.70
C ILE A 46 -0.63 4.87 -1.53
N THR A 47 -1.90 4.52 -1.35
CA THR A 47 -2.73 5.05 -0.26
C THR A 47 -2.20 4.63 1.10
N ALA A 48 -1.83 3.36 1.27
CA ALA A 48 -1.23 2.85 2.49
C ALA A 48 0.13 3.50 2.77
N THR A 49 0.94 3.72 1.72
CA THR A 49 2.19 4.47 1.83
C THR A 49 1.91 5.83 2.44
N LEU A 50 0.94 6.59 1.91
CA LEU A 50 0.54 7.94 2.34
C LEU A 50 -0.22 8.00 3.69
N ALA A 51 -0.58 6.87 4.28
CA ALA A 51 -1.45 6.77 5.45
C ALA A 51 -0.78 7.15 6.79
N TRP A 52 -0.20 8.34 6.86
CA TRP A 52 0.28 8.94 8.11
C TRP A 52 -0.30 10.34 8.29
N GLY A 53 -0.99 10.54 9.41
CA GLY A 53 -1.62 11.80 9.75
C GLY A 53 -3.13 11.77 9.87
N GLN A 54 -3.74 12.94 9.66
CA GLN A 54 -5.19 13.07 9.71
C GLN A 54 -5.83 12.39 8.49
N ARG A 55 -6.81 11.53 8.77
CA ARG A 55 -7.62 10.77 7.81
C ARG A 55 -8.09 11.59 6.60
N LYS A 56 -8.72 12.75 6.83
CA LYS A 56 -9.18 13.64 5.75
C LYS A 56 -8.05 14.09 4.81
N THR A 57 -6.87 14.39 5.36
CA THR A 57 -5.71 14.78 4.55
C THR A 57 -5.15 13.61 3.75
N ILE A 58 -5.14 12.39 4.32
CA ILE A 58 -4.70 11.17 3.63
C ILE A 58 -5.59 10.92 2.41
N ILE A 59 -6.92 10.92 2.61
CA ILE A 59 -7.91 10.69 1.53
C ILE A 59 -7.77 11.76 0.43
N LYS A 60 -7.65 13.03 0.81
CA LYS A 60 -7.46 14.13 -0.15
C LYS A 60 -6.18 13.94 -0.98
N SER A 61 -5.07 13.58 -0.33
CA SER A 61 -3.79 13.37 -1.01
C SER A 61 -3.80 12.14 -1.91
N ALA A 62 -4.43 11.05 -1.48
CA ALA A 62 -4.53 9.82 -2.26
C ALA A 62 -5.40 10.02 -3.51
N ASN A 63 -6.58 10.65 -3.38
CA ASN A 63 -7.40 11.05 -4.54
C ASN A 63 -6.62 11.93 -5.51
N LYS A 64 -5.91 12.95 -5.00
CA LYS A 64 -5.05 13.80 -5.83
C LYS A 64 -3.99 12.98 -6.58
N PHE A 65 -3.40 11.98 -5.94
CA PHE A 65 -2.41 11.11 -6.58
C PHE A 65 -3.06 10.31 -7.72
N MET A 66 -4.21 9.67 -7.47
CA MET A 66 -4.96 8.94 -8.51
C MET A 66 -5.33 9.84 -9.69
N THR A 67 -5.81 11.06 -9.43
CA THR A 67 -6.13 12.04 -10.47
C THR A 67 -4.90 12.43 -11.30
N LEU A 68 -3.72 12.58 -10.68
CA LEU A 68 -2.47 12.86 -11.41
C LEU A 68 -2.06 11.71 -12.33
N MET A 69 -2.50 10.49 -12.02
CA MET A 69 -2.33 9.29 -12.86
C MET A 69 -3.49 9.08 -13.85
N GLY A 70 -4.42 10.03 -13.96
CA GLY A 70 -5.58 9.90 -14.85
C GLY A 70 -6.64 8.91 -14.38
N ASN A 71 -6.61 8.48 -13.12
CA ASN A 71 -7.45 7.42 -12.56
C ASN A 71 -7.32 6.09 -13.32
N THR A 72 -6.14 5.83 -13.90
CA THR A 72 -5.75 4.53 -14.48
C THR A 72 -4.36 4.15 -13.96
N PRO A 73 -4.23 3.89 -12.63
CA PRO A 73 -2.93 3.72 -11.97
C PRO A 73 -1.99 2.73 -12.66
N PHE A 74 -2.49 1.58 -13.08
CA PHE A 74 -1.71 0.53 -13.73
C PHE A 74 -1.20 0.97 -15.10
N ASP A 75 -2.07 1.48 -15.97
CA ASP A 75 -1.65 2.02 -17.27
C ASP A 75 -0.65 3.17 -17.09
N PHE A 76 -0.89 4.08 -16.16
CA PHE A 76 0.06 5.16 -15.88
C PHE A 76 1.42 4.61 -15.43
N VAL A 77 1.44 3.65 -14.51
CA VAL A 77 2.68 3.01 -14.06
C VAL A 77 3.41 2.38 -15.25
N MET A 78 2.74 1.65 -16.13
CA MET A 78 3.40 0.89 -17.21
C MET A 78 3.78 1.75 -18.41
N SER A 79 2.91 2.69 -18.79
CA SER A 79 2.94 3.39 -20.08
C SER A 79 3.33 4.86 -19.98
N ALA A 80 3.32 5.47 -18.79
CA ALA A 80 3.58 6.91 -18.68
C ALA A 80 4.99 7.29 -19.15
N THR A 81 5.02 8.30 -20.02
CA THR A 81 6.23 8.98 -20.47
C THR A 81 6.87 9.79 -19.35
N ASP A 82 8.14 10.13 -19.49
CA ASP A 82 8.85 10.99 -18.53
C ASP A 82 8.15 12.34 -18.32
N ASN A 83 7.53 12.90 -19.37
CA ASN A 83 6.78 14.15 -19.27
C ASN A 83 5.48 14.01 -18.47
N GLN A 84 4.80 12.86 -18.54
CA GLN A 84 3.65 12.58 -17.68
C GLN A 84 4.10 12.37 -16.23
N ILE A 85 5.18 11.61 -16.00
CA ILE A 85 5.76 11.40 -14.67
C ILE A 85 6.21 12.72 -14.04
N LYS A 86 6.74 13.67 -14.83
CA LYS A 86 7.12 15.01 -14.34
C LYS A 86 5.97 15.75 -13.67
N ARG A 87 4.70 15.51 -14.02
CA ARG A 87 3.52 16.11 -13.37
C ARG A 87 3.44 15.80 -11.88
N LEU A 88 3.99 14.66 -11.46
CA LEU A 88 4.08 14.26 -10.04
C LEU A 88 5.04 15.15 -9.24
N SER A 89 5.90 15.95 -9.87
CA SER A 89 6.85 16.83 -9.18
C SER A 89 6.17 17.85 -8.26
N LEU A 90 4.92 18.21 -8.54
CA LEU A 90 4.10 19.12 -7.75
C LEU A 90 3.38 18.43 -6.58
N PHE A 91 3.50 17.11 -6.44
CA PHE A 91 2.86 16.36 -5.38
C PHE A 91 3.54 16.64 -4.03
N LYS A 92 2.73 16.83 -2.99
CA LYS A 92 3.21 17.00 -1.61
C LYS A 92 2.18 16.48 -0.64
N HIS A 93 2.62 15.63 0.27
CA HIS A 93 1.87 15.15 1.41
C HIS A 93 2.82 15.00 2.60
N ARG A 94 2.80 15.96 3.51
CA ARG A 94 3.71 16.01 4.67
C ARG A 94 5.18 15.91 4.21
N THR A 95 5.87 14.81 4.53
CA THR A 95 7.28 14.57 4.16
C THR A 95 7.43 13.81 2.83
N PHE A 96 6.33 13.33 2.25
CA PHE A 96 6.27 12.79 0.89
C PHE A 96 6.17 13.94 -0.11
N ASN A 97 7.01 13.96 -1.13
CA ASN A 97 6.94 15.01 -2.15
C ASN A 97 7.10 14.43 -3.56
N GLY A 98 7.15 15.30 -4.57
CA GLY A 98 7.22 14.88 -5.95
C GLY A 98 8.46 14.07 -6.35
N TYR A 99 9.57 14.19 -5.61
CA TYR A 99 10.69 13.25 -5.78
C TYR A 99 10.27 11.83 -5.39
N ASP A 100 9.63 11.69 -4.21
CA ASP A 100 9.14 10.39 -3.74
C ASP A 100 8.07 9.82 -4.66
N ALA A 101 7.16 10.65 -5.16
CA ALA A 101 6.10 10.24 -6.07
C ALA A 101 6.68 9.63 -7.35
N LYS A 102 7.63 10.33 -8.00
CA LYS A 102 8.26 9.85 -9.23
C LYS A 102 9.04 8.56 -9.01
N TYR A 103 9.85 8.54 -7.95
CA TYR A 103 10.63 7.36 -7.59
C TYR A 103 9.71 6.17 -7.31
N LEU A 104 8.63 6.36 -6.54
CA LEU A 104 7.69 5.30 -6.22
C LEU A 104 7.03 4.71 -7.46
N ILE A 105 6.65 5.53 -8.45
CA ILE A 105 6.08 5.03 -9.71
C ILE A 105 7.10 4.21 -10.51
N GLN A 106 8.35 4.66 -10.56
CA GLN A 106 9.42 3.89 -11.22
C GLN A 106 9.71 2.57 -10.50
N ALA A 107 9.70 2.58 -9.17
CA ALA A 107 9.85 1.41 -8.33
C ALA A 107 8.73 0.38 -8.55
N ILE A 108 7.47 0.83 -8.56
CA ILE A 108 6.31 -0.03 -8.83
C ILE A 108 6.39 -0.59 -10.26
N ARG A 109 6.77 0.23 -11.26
CA ARG A 109 7.01 -0.24 -12.63
C ARG A 109 8.07 -1.34 -12.67
N GLY A 110 9.13 -1.22 -11.87
CA GLY A 110 10.16 -2.26 -11.71
C GLY A 110 9.55 -3.57 -11.23
N ILE A 111 8.76 -3.54 -10.15
CA ILE A 111 8.07 -4.72 -9.64
C ILE A 111 7.20 -5.39 -10.70
N TYR A 112 6.36 -4.64 -11.40
CA TYR A 112 5.48 -5.21 -12.43
C TYR A 112 6.24 -5.75 -13.64
N ARG A 113 7.41 -5.19 -13.99
CA ARG A 113 8.25 -5.71 -15.08
C ARG A 113 8.99 -6.99 -14.71
N GLU A 114 9.41 -7.11 -13.45
CA GLU A 114 10.22 -8.24 -12.97
C GLU A 114 9.34 -9.41 -12.50
N TYR A 115 8.30 -9.14 -11.71
CA TYR A 115 7.46 -10.15 -11.06
C TYR A 115 6.05 -10.25 -11.67
N GLY A 116 5.64 -9.30 -12.52
CA GLY A 116 4.29 -9.25 -13.11
C GLY A 116 3.19 -8.75 -12.17
N SER A 117 3.36 -8.84 -10.85
CA SER A 117 2.40 -8.34 -9.86
C SER A 117 3.05 -8.09 -8.50
N PHE A 118 2.37 -7.36 -7.61
CA PHE A 118 2.79 -7.26 -6.21
C PHE A 118 2.73 -8.61 -5.49
N ASP A 119 1.69 -9.42 -5.73
CA ASP A 119 1.52 -10.72 -5.09
C ASP A 119 2.73 -11.63 -5.36
N ALA A 120 3.16 -11.73 -6.61
CA ALA A 120 4.33 -12.51 -7.00
C ALA A 120 5.60 -12.03 -6.27
N ALA A 121 5.83 -10.71 -6.21
CA ALA A 121 6.98 -10.14 -5.51
C ALA A 121 6.94 -10.39 -3.99
N PHE A 122 5.76 -10.43 -3.36
CA PHE A 122 5.66 -10.79 -1.94
C PHE A 122 5.88 -12.29 -1.71
N LEU A 123 5.30 -13.14 -2.56
CA LEU A 123 5.39 -14.60 -2.44
C LEU A 123 6.82 -15.12 -2.60
N GLU A 124 7.62 -14.51 -3.47
CA GLU A 124 9.04 -14.88 -3.65
C GLU A 124 9.88 -14.65 -2.37
N GLY A 125 9.46 -13.71 -1.54
CA GLY A 125 10.12 -13.42 -0.27
C GLY A 125 9.75 -14.35 0.89
N ILE A 126 8.76 -15.24 0.72
CA ILE A 126 8.34 -16.19 1.77
C ILE A 126 9.31 -17.38 1.79
N GLN A 127 9.91 -17.63 2.95
CA GLN A 127 10.86 -18.73 3.12
C GLN A 127 10.25 -19.91 3.88
N PRO A 128 10.68 -21.15 3.61
CA PRO A 128 10.30 -22.31 4.41
C PRO A 128 10.63 -22.09 5.90
N GLY A 129 9.64 -22.26 6.77
CA GLY A 129 9.78 -22.08 8.22
C GLY A 129 9.49 -20.67 8.73
N ASP A 130 9.14 -19.72 7.85
CA ASP A 130 8.65 -18.41 8.27
C ASP A 130 7.40 -18.53 9.14
N THR A 131 7.45 -17.94 10.34
CA THR A 131 6.31 -17.86 11.27
C THR A 131 5.49 -16.59 11.08
N ASN A 132 5.96 -15.67 10.24
CA ASN A 132 5.36 -14.37 9.94
C ASN A 132 5.88 -13.84 8.59
N LEU A 133 5.31 -12.72 8.11
CA LEU A 133 5.64 -12.14 6.81
C LEU A 133 6.82 -11.16 6.82
N CYS A 134 7.65 -11.11 7.87
CA CYS A 134 8.76 -10.15 7.94
C CYS A 134 9.74 -10.32 6.77
N ASN A 135 10.13 -11.56 6.45
CA ASN A 135 11.05 -11.84 5.34
C ASN A 135 10.45 -11.44 3.99
N ALA A 136 9.17 -11.76 3.76
CA ALA A 136 8.43 -11.33 2.58
C ALA A 136 8.39 -9.80 2.43
N ILE A 137 8.12 -9.06 3.51
CA ILE A 137 8.11 -7.60 3.50
C ILE A 137 9.52 -7.03 3.23
N VAL A 138 10.56 -7.61 3.82
CA VAL A 138 11.95 -7.19 3.60
C VAL A 138 12.34 -7.42 2.14
N HIS A 139 12.04 -8.60 1.59
CA HIS A 139 12.28 -8.92 0.20
C HIS A 139 11.54 -7.95 -0.73
N PHE A 140 10.22 -7.84 -0.59
CA PHE A 140 9.40 -6.93 -1.40
C PHE A 140 9.94 -5.49 -1.38
N ARG A 141 10.31 -5.01 -0.20
CA ARG A 141 10.91 -3.68 -0.05
C ARG A 141 12.24 -3.56 -0.79
N ASN A 142 13.10 -4.56 -0.71
CA ASN A 142 14.38 -4.55 -1.41
C ASN A 142 14.18 -4.60 -2.94
N SER A 143 13.24 -5.41 -3.43
CA SER A 143 12.88 -5.44 -4.86
C SER A 143 12.30 -4.10 -5.33
N LEU A 144 11.60 -3.38 -4.44
CA LEU A 144 11.00 -2.09 -4.77
C LEU A 144 12.04 -0.95 -4.86
N PHE A 145 13.09 -0.98 -4.04
CA PHE A 145 14.04 0.13 -3.92
C PHE A 145 15.46 -0.16 -4.44
N GLY A 146 15.81 -1.42 -4.65
CA GLY A 146 17.18 -1.83 -4.99
C GLY A 146 18.20 -1.49 -3.90
N VAL A 147 19.46 -1.38 -4.30
CA VAL A 147 20.61 -1.18 -3.40
C VAL A 147 20.91 0.29 -3.08
N GLU A 148 20.53 1.22 -3.96
CA GLU A 148 20.84 2.64 -3.81
C GLU A 148 19.86 3.30 -2.83
N LYS A 149 20.36 3.71 -1.66
CA LYS A 149 19.52 4.37 -0.65
C LYS A 149 19.06 5.75 -1.11
N THR A 150 17.75 5.89 -1.27
CA THR A 150 17.09 7.17 -1.54
C THR A 150 16.24 7.61 -0.36
N ARG A 151 15.88 8.90 -0.31
CA ARG A 151 14.97 9.43 0.72
C ARG A 151 13.58 8.76 0.72
N THR A 152 13.19 8.13 -0.38
CA THR A 152 11.89 7.48 -0.55
C THR A 152 11.79 6.18 0.27
N HIS A 153 12.91 5.54 0.58
CA HIS A 153 12.99 4.31 1.38
C HIS A 153 12.37 4.41 2.77
N LYS A 154 12.22 5.61 3.34
CA LYS A 154 11.61 5.82 4.66
C LYS A 154 10.08 5.72 4.64
N HIS A 155 9.48 5.75 3.45
CA HIS A 155 8.03 5.73 3.28
C HIS A 155 7.47 4.30 3.28
N VAL A 156 8.33 3.31 3.04
CA VAL A 156 8.03 1.89 3.20
C VAL A 156 8.96 1.33 4.28
N SER A 157 8.37 1.03 5.44
CA SER A 157 9.11 0.58 6.63
C SER A 157 9.75 -0.79 6.44
N ASP A 158 10.88 -1.00 7.10
CA ASP A 158 11.68 -2.22 7.06
C ASP A 158 11.54 -2.98 8.39
N PRO A 159 10.76 -4.07 8.46
CA PRO A 159 10.61 -4.84 9.69
C PRO A 159 11.90 -5.58 10.10
N GLY A 160 12.81 -5.86 9.16
CA GLY A 160 14.13 -6.43 9.45
C GLY A 160 15.02 -5.50 10.29
N ARG A 161 14.65 -4.22 10.42
CA ARG A 161 15.30 -3.22 11.29
C ARG A 161 14.47 -2.87 12.53
N GLY A 162 13.57 -3.76 12.95
CA GLY A 162 12.74 -3.57 14.15
C GLY A 162 11.55 -2.62 13.97
N SER A 163 11.19 -2.26 12.74
CA SER A 163 9.99 -1.47 12.49
C SER A 163 8.72 -2.32 12.60
N ALA A 164 7.66 -1.79 13.21
CA ALA A 164 6.35 -2.44 13.23
C ALA A 164 5.67 -2.52 11.83
N ALA A 165 6.26 -1.93 10.78
CA ALA A 165 5.81 -2.02 9.40
C ALA A 165 4.30 -1.72 9.18
N LYS A 166 3.73 -0.83 10.00
CA LYS A 166 2.27 -0.64 10.11
C LYS A 166 1.56 -0.37 8.78
N ARG A 167 2.17 0.42 7.91
CA ARG A 167 1.58 0.81 6.61
C ARG A 167 1.51 -0.34 5.62
N ILE A 168 2.58 -1.11 5.48
CA ILE A 168 2.59 -2.27 4.58
C ILE A 168 1.73 -3.41 5.14
N ASN A 169 1.68 -3.58 6.47
CA ASN A 169 0.72 -4.50 7.10
C ASN A 169 -0.74 -4.08 6.85
N MET A 170 -1.05 -2.78 6.88
CA MET A 170 -2.38 -2.28 6.53
C MET A 170 -2.72 -2.55 5.06
N PHE A 171 -1.76 -2.35 4.15
CA PHE A 171 -1.90 -2.70 2.74
C PHE A 171 -2.15 -4.20 2.55
N LEU A 172 -1.34 -5.06 3.18
CA LEU A 172 -1.51 -6.52 3.11
C LEU A 172 -2.85 -6.97 3.69
N ARG A 173 -3.32 -6.36 4.78
CA ARG A 173 -4.69 -6.61 5.27
C ARG A 173 -5.72 -6.34 4.17
N TRP A 174 -5.63 -5.21 3.48
CA TRP A 174 -6.54 -4.85 2.41
C TRP A 174 -6.50 -5.83 1.23
N MET A 175 -5.32 -6.36 0.88
CA MET A 175 -5.18 -7.20 -0.31
C MET A 175 -5.37 -8.70 -0.04
N CYS A 176 -5.14 -9.16 1.20
CA CYS A 176 -5.04 -10.59 1.50
C CYS A 176 -6.11 -11.10 2.46
N ARG A 177 -6.79 -10.22 3.23
CA ARG A 177 -7.81 -10.67 4.18
C ARG A 177 -9.05 -11.11 3.41
N LYS A 178 -9.31 -12.41 3.49
CA LYS A 178 -10.53 -13.01 2.97
C LYS A 178 -11.60 -13.08 4.06
N ASP A 179 -12.68 -12.33 3.88
CA ASP A 179 -13.87 -12.39 4.73
C ASP A 179 -15.14 -12.15 3.90
N ASN A 180 -16.29 -12.10 4.57
CA ASN A 180 -17.60 -11.88 3.94
C ASN A 180 -18.17 -10.47 4.21
N LYS A 181 -17.33 -9.50 4.63
CA LYS A 181 -17.76 -8.16 5.03
C LYS A 181 -17.69 -7.14 3.89
N GLY A 182 -17.01 -7.45 2.79
CA GLY A 182 -16.89 -6.59 1.61
C GLY A 182 -16.01 -5.35 1.82
N VAL A 183 -15.14 -5.37 2.83
CA VAL A 183 -14.23 -4.25 3.14
C VAL A 183 -12.90 -4.42 2.42
N ASP A 184 -12.25 -5.57 2.53
CA ASP A 184 -10.97 -5.86 1.86
C ASP A 184 -11.20 -6.60 0.54
N PHE A 185 -10.11 -6.81 -0.21
CA PHE A 185 -10.11 -7.30 -1.58
C PHE A 185 -9.61 -8.77 -1.71
N GLY A 186 -9.25 -9.42 -0.60
CA GLY A 186 -8.67 -10.78 -0.56
C GLY A 186 -9.67 -11.92 -0.56
#